data_AF-A0A7J8DLB0-F1
#
_entry.id   AF-A0A7J8DLB0-F1
#
_cell.length_a   1.000
_cell.length_b   1.000
_cell.length_c   1.000
_cell.angle_alpha   90.00
_cell.angle_beta   90.00
_cell.angle_gamma   90.00
#
_symmetry.space_group_name_H-M   'P 1'
#
loop_
_entity.id
_entity.type
_entity.pdbx_description
1 polymer ?
#
loop_
_entity_poly.entity_id
_entity_poly.type
_entity_poly.pdbx_seq_one_letter_code
_entity_poly.pdbx_strand_id
1 'polypeptide(L)'
;MLTLSEYHERVRSQGQQLQQLQAELDKLHKEVSSVRAANSERVAKLVFQRLNEDFVRKPDYALSSVGASIDLEKTSHDYEDATTAYFWNRFSFWNYARPPTVILEPDVFPGNCWAFEGDHGQVVIRLPGRVQLSDITLQHPPPSVAHTGKANSAPRDFAVYGLQVDDKTEVFLGKFTFDVEKSEIQTFHLQNDPPMAFPKVKIQILSNWGHPHFTCLYRVRAHGTRTSDGAGDSATGGPH
;
A
#
# COMPACT_ATOMS: atom_id res chain seq x y z
N MET A 1 63.58 -32.85 37.48
CA MET A 1 62.30 -33.55 37.73
C MET A 1 61.57 -32.76 38.80
N LEU A 2 60.28 -32.49 38.62
CA LEU A 2 59.46 -31.91 39.69
C LEU A 2 59.41 -32.90 40.86
N THR A 3 59.46 -32.39 42.08
CA THR A 3 59.15 -33.20 43.26
C THR A 3 57.67 -33.61 43.23
N LEU A 4 57.34 -34.73 43.88
CA LEU A 4 55.96 -35.24 43.95
C LEU A 4 54.96 -34.18 44.48
N SER A 5 55.43 -33.29 45.35
CA SER A 5 54.68 -32.17 45.93
C SER A 5 54.36 -31.10 44.89
N GLU A 6 55.37 -30.63 44.14
CA GLU A 6 55.20 -29.60 43.11
C GLU A 6 54.29 -30.08 41.95
N TYR A 7 54.35 -31.38 41.63
CA TYR A 7 53.44 -32.00 40.65
C TYR A 7 51.99 -31.97 41.14
N HIS A 8 51.73 -32.35 42.40
CA HIS A 8 50.38 -32.30 42.98
C HIS A 8 49.81 -30.87 43.02
N GLU A 9 50.62 -29.87 43.36
CA GLU A 9 50.18 -28.47 43.36
C GLU A 9 49.85 -27.98 41.95
N ARG A 10 50.67 -28.32 40.95
CA ARG A 10 50.40 -27.95 39.54
C ARG A 10 49.10 -28.58 39.03
N VAL A 11 48.87 -29.87 39.30
CA VAL A 11 47.62 -30.55 38.92
C VAL A 11 46.41 -29.91 39.61
N ARG A 12 46.53 -29.57 40.91
CA ARG A 12 45.47 -28.86 41.64
C ARG A 12 45.18 -27.48 41.02
N SER A 13 46.22 -26.71 40.72
CA SER A 13 46.09 -25.38 40.10
C SER A 13 45.44 -25.44 38.71
N GLN A 14 45.86 -26.39 37.86
CA GLN A 14 45.24 -26.61 36.55
C GLN A 14 43.78 -27.06 36.65
N GLY A 15 43.47 -27.92 37.63
CA GLY A 15 42.08 -28.32 37.91
C GLY A 15 41.20 -27.13 38.30
N GLN A 16 41.71 -26.22 39.13
CA GLN A 16 41.00 -24.98 39.48
C GLN A 16 40.82 -24.05 38.28
N GLN A 17 41.84 -23.89 37.42
CA GLN A 17 41.73 -23.11 36.19
C GLN A 17 40.67 -23.67 35.24
N LEU A 18 40.64 -25.00 35.05
CA LEU A 18 39.62 -25.64 34.22
C LEU A 18 38.21 -25.44 34.79
N GLN A 19 38.04 -25.55 36.10
CA GLN A 19 36.75 -25.26 36.74
C GLN A 19 36.32 -23.81 36.55
N GLN A 20 37.26 -22.87 36.62
CA GLN A 20 36.97 -21.45 36.42
C GLN A 20 36.62 -21.16 34.95
N LEU A 21 37.34 -21.75 34.00
CA LEU A 21 37.05 -21.62 32.57
C LEU A 21 35.68 -22.23 32.21
N GLN A 22 35.33 -23.36 32.84
CA GLN A 22 34.01 -23.98 32.69
C GLN A 22 32.90 -23.04 33.18
N ALA A 23 33.09 -22.42 34.34
CA ALA A 23 32.13 -21.46 34.90
C ALA A 23 31.99 -20.20 34.03
N GLU A 24 33.08 -19.70 33.44
CA GLU A 24 33.03 -18.58 32.49
C GLU A 24 32.31 -18.97 31.18
N LEU A 25 32.55 -20.16 30.64
CA LEU A 25 31.84 -20.65 29.46
C LEU A 25 30.34 -20.79 29.72
N ASP A 26 29.94 -21.35 30.87
CA ASP A 26 28.53 -21.48 31.24
C ASP A 26 27.86 -20.11 31.41
N LYS A 27 28.58 -19.14 31.98
CA LYS A 27 28.12 -17.75 32.09
C LYS A 27 27.94 -17.12 30.71
N LEU A 28 28.94 -17.25 29.83
CA LEU A 28 28.89 -16.72 28.47
C LEU A 28 27.72 -17.34 27.68
N HIS A 29 27.49 -18.65 27.83
CA HIS A 29 26.39 -19.34 27.14
C HIS A 29 25.02 -18.82 27.59
N LYS A 30 24.86 -18.52 28.90
CA LYS A 30 23.65 -17.89 29.43
C LYS A 30 23.46 -16.47 28.91
N GLU A 31 24.53 -15.67 28.86
CA GLU A 31 24.47 -14.31 28.29
C GLU A 31 24.11 -14.34 26.80
N VAL A 32 24.76 -15.19 26.00
CA VAL A 32 24.46 -15.35 24.57
C VAL A 32 23.03 -15.83 24.33
N SER A 33 22.54 -16.80 25.11
CA SER A 33 21.16 -17.29 24.96
C SER A 33 20.13 -16.23 25.34
N SER A 34 20.38 -15.46 26.40
CA SER A 34 19.55 -14.32 26.80
C SER A 34 19.52 -13.21 25.73
N VAL A 35 20.69 -12.81 25.22
CA VAL A 35 20.81 -11.81 24.15
C VAL A 35 20.11 -12.29 22.88
N ARG A 36 20.29 -13.56 22.49
CA ARG A 36 19.61 -14.14 21.33
C ARG A 36 18.09 -14.10 21.47
N ALA A 37 17.56 -14.48 22.63
CA ALA A 37 16.12 -14.45 22.91
C ALA A 37 15.56 -13.02 22.83
N ALA A 38 16.18 -12.07 23.52
CA ALA A 38 15.77 -10.66 23.51
C ALA A 38 15.83 -10.05 22.09
N ASN A 39 16.87 -10.39 21.32
CA ASN A 39 17.00 -9.88 19.97
C ASN A 39 15.95 -10.50 19.03
N SER A 40 15.61 -11.78 19.22
CA SER A 40 14.58 -12.47 18.42
C SER A 40 13.20 -11.89 18.66
N GLU A 41 12.86 -11.59 19.92
CA GLU A 41 11.60 -10.91 20.28
C GLU A 41 11.53 -9.49 19.70
N ARG A 42 12.63 -8.73 19.79
CA ARG A 42 12.71 -7.38 19.22
C ARG A 42 12.54 -7.40 17.71
N VAL A 43 13.18 -8.35 17.02
CA VAL A 43 13.03 -8.53 15.57
C VAL A 43 11.60 -8.91 15.22
N ALA A 44 10.98 -9.86 15.93
CA ALA A 44 9.59 -10.24 15.70
C ALA A 44 8.65 -9.04 15.88
N LYS A 45 8.81 -8.27 16.97
CA LYS A 45 8.02 -7.06 17.23
C LYS A 45 8.19 -6.01 16.14
N LEU A 46 9.41 -5.77 15.67
CA LEU A 46 9.68 -4.85 14.56
C LEU A 46 9.06 -5.34 13.25
N VAL A 47 9.10 -6.65 12.98
CA VAL A 47 8.44 -7.25 11.81
C VAL A 47 6.93 -7.05 11.91
N PHE A 48 6.29 -7.38 13.03
CA PHE A 48 4.86 -7.16 13.23
C PHE A 48 4.47 -5.69 13.12
N GLN A 49 5.26 -4.77 13.69
CA GLN A 49 5.03 -3.34 13.51
C GLN A 49 5.12 -2.93 12.04
N ARG A 50 6.12 -3.42 11.31
CA ARG A 50 6.28 -3.13 9.87
C ARG A 50 5.18 -3.75 9.00
N LEU A 51 4.64 -4.91 9.39
CA LEU A 51 3.50 -5.53 8.71
C LEU A 51 2.19 -4.78 8.96
N ASN A 52 2.07 -4.13 10.14
CA ASN A 52 0.91 -3.31 10.48
C ASN A 52 1.03 -1.86 9.98
N GLU A 53 2.24 -1.37 9.71
CA GLU A 53 2.47 -0.11 8.99
C GLU A 53 2.05 -0.26 7.53
N ASP A 54 1.57 0.83 6.94
CA ASP A 54 1.31 0.83 5.51
C ASP A 54 2.62 0.61 4.72
N PHE A 55 2.70 -0.48 3.95
CA PHE A 55 3.91 -0.94 3.24
C PHE A 55 4.60 0.14 2.40
N VAL A 56 3.84 1.13 1.89
CA VAL A 56 4.36 2.22 1.06
C VAL A 56 5.03 3.33 1.88
N ARG A 57 4.66 3.50 3.16
CA ARG A 57 5.18 4.52 4.09
C ARG A 57 5.13 5.96 3.55
N LYS A 58 4.14 6.26 2.71
CA LYS A 58 3.84 7.60 2.19
C LYS A 58 2.39 7.97 2.55
N PRO A 59 2.08 9.24 2.88
CA PRO A 59 0.71 9.68 3.13
C PRO A 59 -0.19 9.38 1.93
N ASP A 60 -1.37 8.81 2.19
CA ASP A 60 -2.37 8.50 1.17
C ASP A 60 -3.47 9.57 1.19
N TYR A 61 -3.42 10.49 0.22
CA TYR A 61 -4.42 11.54 0.02
C TYR A 61 -5.65 11.06 -0.77
N ALA A 62 -5.64 9.83 -1.28
CA ALA A 62 -6.82 9.22 -1.91
C ALA A 62 -7.65 8.41 -0.90
N LEU A 63 -7.20 8.25 0.35
CA LEU A 63 -7.92 7.47 1.34
C LEU A 63 -9.25 8.14 1.74
N SER A 64 -10.34 7.37 1.72
CA SER A 64 -11.69 7.89 2.03
C SER A 64 -11.77 8.49 3.44
N SER A 65 -11.15 7.83 4.43
CA SER A 65 -11.16 8.27 5.84
C SER A 65 -10.42 9.59 6.10
N VAL A 66 -9.59 10.07 5.16
CA VAL A 66 -8.96 11.42 5.25
C VAL A 66 -9.73 12.49 4.47
N GLY A 67 -10.89 12.14 3.89
CA GLY A 67 -11.77 13.07 3.18
C GLY A 67 -11.67 13.01 1.66
N ALA A 68 -10.99 12.00 1.08
CA ALA A 68 -11.03 11.77 -0.36
C ALA A 68 -12.39 11.21 -0.78
N SER A 69 -12.82 11.51 -2.01
CA SER A 69 -14.09 11.01 -2.56
C SER A 69 -14.01 10.80 -4.06
N ILE A 70 -14.95 10.04 -4.63
CA ILE A 70 -15.03 9.82 -6.08
C ILE A 70 -15.91 10.90 -6.72
N ASP A 71 -15.46 11.44 -7.85
CA ASP A 71 -16.26 12.26 -8.74
C ASP A 71 -17.07 11.36 -9.70
N LEU A 72 -18.28 11.00 -9.30
CA LEU A 72 -19.11 10.01 -10.00
C LEU A 72 -19.48 10.46 -11.42
N GLU A 73 -19.66 11.76 -11.67
CA GLU A 73 -20.03 12.28 -13.00
C GLU A 73 -18.93 12.10 -14.05
N LYS A 74 -17.67 11.95 -13.60
CA LYS A 74 -16.49 11.80 -14.45
C LYS A 74 -15.88 10.41 -14.39
N THR A 75 -16.40 9.55 -13.55
CA THR A 75 -15.94 8.16 -13.39
C THR A 75 -16.76 7.27 -14.31
N SER A 76 -16.13 6.24 -14.87
CA SER A 76 -16.82 5.24 -15.71
C SER A 76 -17.98 4.60 -14.94
N HIS A 77 -19.00 4.15 -15.68
CA HIS A 77 -20.11 3.44 -15.08
C HIS A 77 -19.66 2.09 -14.49
N ASP A 78 -20.34 1.70 -13.41
CA ASP A 78 -20.14 0.41 -12.77
C ASP A 78 -20.50 -0.72 -13.76
N TYR A 79 -19.75 -1.82 -13.71
CA TYR A 79 -20.03 -2.99 -14.53
C TYR A 79 -21.36 -3.63 -14.11
N GLU A 80 -22.29 -3.73 -15.04
CA GLU A 80 -23.55 -4.45 -14.84
C GLU A 80 -23.48 -5.81 -15.55
N ASP A 81 -23.48 -6.91 -14.79
CA ASP A 81 -23.50 -8.24 -15.39
C ASP A 81 -24.91 -8.56 -15.91
N ALA A 82 -25.11 -8.37 -17.21
CA ALA A 82 -26.35 -8.69 -17.90
C ALA A 82 -26.72 -10.19 -17.84
N THR A 83 -25.79 -11.09 -17.50
CA THR A 83 -26.01 -12.55 -17.55
C THR A 83 -26.49 -13.15 -16.23
N THR A 84 -26.11 -12.58 -15.06
CA THR A 84 -26.64 -13.02 -13.75
C THR A 84 -28.02 -12.45 -13.43
N ALA A 85 -28.48 -11.43 -14.16
CA ALA A 85 -29.83 -10.87 -14.03
C ALA A 85 -30.96 -11.81 -14.50
N TYR A 86 -30.64 -12.96 -15.10
CA TYR A 86 -31.60 -13.89 -15.73
C TYR A 86 -31.75 -15.25 -15.05
N PHE A 87 -31.75 -15.34 -13.70
CA PHE A 87 -32.07 -16.64 -13.07
C PHE A 87 -33.16 -16.67 -11.99
N TRP A 88 -33.79 -15.55 -11.62
CA TRP A 88 -34.99 -15.61 -10.77
C TRP A 88 -36.03 -14.58 -11.17
N ASN A 89 -37.13 -15.07 -11.78
CA ASN A 89 -38.38 -14.33 -11.82
C ASN A 89 -38.72 -13.83 -10.40
N ARG A 90 -38.72 -12.49 -10.27
CA ARG A 90 -39.32 -11.65 -9.22
C ARG A 90 -38.41 -10.96 -8.19
N PHE A 91 -37.11 -11.23 -8.14
CA PHE A 91 -36.25 -10.38 -7.32
C PHE A 91 -34.76 -10.41 -7.76
N SER A 92 -34.28 -9.28 -8.30
CA SER A 92 -32.86 -9.06 -8.57
C SER A 92 -32.22 -8.45 -7.31
N PHE A 93 -31.50 -9.25 -6.51
CA PHE A 93 -30.94 -8.79 -5.22
C PHE A 93 -29.42 -8.72 -5.14
N TRP A 94 -28.68 -9.06 -6.20
CA TRP A 94 -27.23 -9.20 -6.09
C TRP A 94 -26.52 -8.62 -7.31
N ASN A 95 -26.50 -7.29 -7.41
CA ASN A 95 -25.45 -6.62 -8.17
C ASN A 95 -24.15 -6.88 -7.42
N TYR A 96 -23.28 -7.73 -7.98
CA TYR A 96 -21.95 -8.02 -7.42
C TYR A 96 -20.99 -6.84 -7.55
N ALA A 97 -21.37 -5.81 -8.32
CA ALA A 97 -20.59 -4.62 -8.55
C ALA A 97 -20.46 -3.77 -7.27
N ARG A 98 -19.24 -3.62 -6.78
CA ARG A 98 -18.92 -2.69 -5.69
C ARG A 98 -18.84 -1.28 -6.26
N PRO A 99 -19.27 -0.25 -5.52
CA PRO A 99 -19.19 1.13 -5.99
C PRO A 99 -17.72 1.58 -6.14
N PRO A 100 -17.44 2.61 -6.95
CA PRO A 100 -16.09 3.13 -7.16
C PRO A 100 -15.38 3.56 -5.87
N THR A 101 -16.14 3.90 -4.82
CA THR A 101 -15.60 4.32 -3.52
C THR A 101 -14.74 3.26 -2.84
N VAL A 102 -14.93 1.97 -3.16
CA VAL A 102 -14.14 0.87 -2.59
C VAL A 102 -12.64 1.02 -2.89
N ILE A 103 -12.26 1.68 -4.00
CA ILE A 103 -10.85 1.86 -4.36
C ILE A 103 -10.09 2.79 -3.41
N LEU A 104 -10.82 3.56 -2.60
CA LEU A 104 -10.32 4.50 -1.60
C LEU A 104 -10.28 3.88 -0.21
N GLU A 105 -10.69 2.62 -0.06
CA GLU A 105 -10.72 1.89 1.21
C GLU A 105 -9.48 0.99 1.33
N PRO A 106 -9.05 0.65 2.57
CA PRO A 106 -7.87 -0.18 2.77
C PRO A 106 -8.10 -1.68 2.50
N ASP A 107 -9.35 -2.11 2.39
CA ASP A 107 -9.74 -3.50 2.16
C ASP A 107 -9.45 -3.91 0.70
N VAL A 108 -8.61 -4.93 0.52
CA VAL A 108 -8.22 -5.47 -0.79
C VAL A 108 -8.45 -6.98 -0.89
N PHE A 109 -9.38 -7.54 -0.10
CA PHE A 109 -9.71 -8.97 -0.21
C PHE A 109 -10.35 -9.30 -1.56
N PRO A 110 -10.12 -10.50 -2.15
CA PRO A 110 -10.70 -10.88 -3.42
C PRO A 110 -12.21 -10.64 -3.49
N GLY A 111 -12.66 -9.87 -4.49
CA GLY A 111 -14.06 -9.47 -4.67
C GLY A 111 -14.41 -8.07 -4.14
N ASN A 112 -13.54 -7.45 -3.33
CA ASN A 112 -13.67 -6.05 -2.90
C ASN A 112 -12.97 -5.11 -3.89
N CYS A 113 -13.43 -5.08 -5.14
CA CYS A 113 -12.91 -4.20 -6.17
C CYS A 113 -14.04 -3.52 -6.95
N TRP A 114 -13.76 -2.33 -7.46
CA TRP A 114 -14.65 -1.65 -8.39
C TRP A 114 -14.41 -2.18 -9.80
N ALA A 115 -15.47 -2.67 -10.43
CA ALA A 115 -15.43 -3.18 -11.79
C ALA A 115 -16.11 -2.19 -12.75
N PHE A 116 -15.48 -1.96 -13.91
CA PHE A 116 -16.07 -1.23 -15.03
C PHE A 116 -16.03 -2.09 -16.30
N GLU A 117 -16.93 -1.81 -17.24
CA GLU A 117 -17.07 -2.58 -18.48
C GLU A 117 -15.85 -2.43 -19.40
N GLY A 118 -15.41 -3.55 -19.98
CA GLY A 118 -14.29 -3.61 -20.91
C GLY A 118 -12.91 -3.45 -20.25
N ASP A 119 -11.94 -3.03 -21.05
CA ASP A 119 -10.53 -2.84 -20.70
C ASP A 119 -10.10 -1.37 -20.64
N HIS A 120 -11.00 -0.44 -21.00
CA HIS A 120 -10.79 1.00 -20.95
C HIS A 120 -11.79 1.65 -20.00
N GLY A 121 -11.30 2.50 -19.11
CA GLY A 121 -12.14 3.18 -18.13
C GLY A 121 -11.40 4.32 -17.46
N GLN A 122 -12.10 5.08 -16.63
CA GLN A 122 -11.46 6.14 -15.86
C GLN A 122 -12.13 6.33 -14.51
N VAL A 123 -11.34 6.79 -13.55
CA VAL A 123 -11.82 7.23 -12.25
C VAL A 123 -11.22 8.57 -11.89
N VAL A 124 -12.05 9.44 -11.35
CA VAL A 124 -11.64 10.76 -10.88
C VAL A 124 -11.81 10.81 -9.36
N ILE A 125 -10.71 11.05 -8.66
CA ILE A 125 -10.63 11.10 -7.21
C ILE A 125 -10.46 12.56 -6.79
N ARG A 126 -11.38 13.05 -5.97
CA ARG A 126 -11.31 14.34 -5.28
C ARG A 126 -10.45 14.15 -4.02
N LEU A 127 -9.37 14.91 -3.92
CA LEU A 127 -8.43 14.87 -2.80
C LEU A 127 -8.95 15.78 -1.67
N PRO A 128 -8.55 15.56 -0.40
CA PRO A 128 -8.99 16.38 0.75
C PRO A 128 -8.43 17.82 0.76
N GLY A 129 -7.75 18.22 -0.30
CA GLY A 129 -7.18 19.54 -0.52
C GLY A 129 -6.32 19.53 -1.78
N ARG A 130 -5.65 20.65 -2.05
CA ARG A 130 -4.66 20.72 -3.15
C ARG A 130 -3.39 19.96 -2.76
N VAL A 131 -2.98 19.01 -3.60
CA VAL A 131 -1.80 18.18 -3.37
C VAL A 131 -0.87 18.28 -4.57
N GLN A 132 0.41 18.58 -4.32
CA GLN A 132 1.47 18.41 -5.31
C GLN A 132 1.77 16.91 -5.41
N LEU A 133 1.16 16.27 -6.40
CA LEU A 133 1.25 14.82 -6.59
C LEU A 133 2.67 14.44 -6.99
N SER A 134 3.25 13.49 -6.25
CA SER A 134 4.59 12.92 -6.50
C SER A 134 4.53 11.49 -6.98
N ASP A 135 3.59 10.69 -6.46
CA ASP A 135 3.48 9.27 -6.79
C ASP A 135 2.03 8.79 -6.74
N ILE A 136 1.73 7.76 -7.53
CA ILE A 136 0.50 6.97 -7.44
C ILE A 136 0.88 5.54 -7.07
N THR A 137 0.14 4.94 -6.15
CA THR A 137 0.25 3.51 -5.88
C THR A 137 -1.01 2.80 -6.32
N LEU A 138 -0.85 1.72 -7.10
CA LEU A 138 -1.90 0.76 -7.37
C LEU A 138 -1.63 -0.52 -6.59
N GLN A 139 -2.70 -1.09 -6.04
CA GLN A 139 -2.66 -2.37 -5.37
C GLN A 139 -3.70 -3.31 -5.97
N HIS A 140 -3.30 -4.55 -6.22
CA HIS A 140 -4.15 -5.63 -6.71
C HIS A 140 -3.75 -6.96 -6.04
N PRO A 141 -4.70 -7.82 -5.64
CA PRO A 141 -4.39 -9.13 -5.08
C PRO A 141 -3.53 -9.98 -6.03
N PRO A 142 -2.64 -10.81 -5.49
CA PRO A 142 -1.80 -11.68 -6.30
C PRO A 142 -2.65 -12.74 -7.03
N PRO A 143 -2.20 -13.27 -8.18
CA PRO A 143 -2.91 -14.33 -8.88
C PRO A 143 -3.19 -15.57 -8.01
N SER A 144 -2.34 -15.84 -7.01
CA SER A 144 -2.42 -16.99 -6.10
C SER A 144 -3.66 -17.01 -5.21
N VAL A 145 -4.30 -15.86 -4.94
CA VAL A 145 -5.52 -15.78 -4.12
C VAL A 145 -6.79 -15.59 -4.95
N ALA A 146 -6.66 -15.47 -6.28
CA ALA A 146 -7.78 -15.38 -7.18
C ALA A 146 -8.44 -16.76 -7.37
N HIS A 147 -9.78 -16.82 -7.36
CA HIS A 147 -10.54 -18.06 -7.58
C HIS A 147 -10.20 -18.77 -8.90
N THR A 148 -9.81 -18.01 -9.92
CA THR A 148 -9.42 -18.51 -11.25
C THR A 148 -7.92 -18.82 -11.36
N GLY A 149 -7.14 -18.53 -10.31
CA GLY A 149 -5.67 -18.61 -10.31
C GLY A 149 -4.99 -17.61 -11.26
N LYS A 150 -5.73 -16.61 -11.78
CA LYS A 150 -5.24 -15.62 -12.74
C LYS A 150 -5.76 -14.22 -12.39
N ALA A 151 -4.95 -13.20 -12.65
CA ALA A 151 -5.29 -11.80 -12.43
C ALA A 151 -5.62 -11.05 -13.74
N ASN A 152 -6.28 -11.71 -14.70
CA ASN A 152 -6.54 -11.15 -16.03
C ASN A 152 -7.37 -9.85 -16.02
N SER A 153 -8.21 -9.66 -14.98
CA SER A 153 -9.04 -8.46 -14.82
C SER A 153 -8.31 -7.29 -14.19
N ALA A 154 -7.05 -7.46 -13.77
CA ALA A 154 -6.24 -6.37 -13.24
C ALA A 154 -6.00 -5.30 -14.32
N PRO A 155 -5.90 -4.01 -13.94
CA PRO A 155 -5.46 -2.98 -14.87
C PRO A 155 -4.02 -3.25 -15.31
N ARG A 156 -3.71 -2.95 -16.57
CA ARG A 156 -2.37 -3.10 -17.14
C ARG A 156 -1.79 -1.72 -17.43
N ASP A 157 -2.10 -1.14 -18.58
CA ASP A 157 -1.60 0.19 -18.93
C ASP A 157 -2.56 1.25 -18.42
N PHE A 158 -2.02 2.30 -17.82
CA PHE A 158 -2.83 3.41 -17.33
C PHE A 158 -2.08 4.74 -17.42
N ALA A 159 -2.82 5.83 -17.48
CA ALA A 159 -2.31 7.19 -17.46
C ALA A 159 -2.89 7.96 -16.27
N VAL A 160 -2.11 8.90 -15.76
CA VAL A 160 -2.48 9.74 -14.62
C VAL A 160 -2.51 11.20 -15.05
N TYR A 161 -3.56 11.91 -14.63
CA TYR A 161 -3.72 13.33 -14.89
C TYR A 161 -4.09 14.08 -13.61
N GLY A 162 -3.54 15.28 -13.44
CA GLY A 162 -4.00 16.25 -12.45
C GLY A 162 -5.12 17.09 -13.02
N LEU A 163 -6.22 17.26 -12.27
CA LEU A 163 -7.37 18.06 -12.69
C LEU A 163 -7.49 19.30 -11.82
N GLN A 164 -7.71 20.46 -12.44
CA GLN A 164 -8.01 21.70 -11.74
C GLN A 164 -9.51 21.82 -11.38
N VAL A 165 -9.84 22.83 -10.56
CA VAL A 165 -11.21 23.09 -10.07
C VAL A 165 -12.20 23.32 -11.22
N ASP A 166 -11.75 23.85 -12.35
CA ASP A 166 -12.57 24.12 -13.54
C ASP A 166 -13.01 22.86 -14.29
N ASP A 167 -12.50 21.70 -13.88
CA ASP A 167 -12.81 20.39 -14.45
C ASP A 167 -12.50 20.23 -15.95
N LYS A 168 -11.85 21.22 -16.57
CA LYS A 168 -11.50 21.27 -17.99
C LYS A 168 -9.99 21.21 -18.20
N THR A 169 -9.23 21.76 -17.26
CA THR A 169 -7.78 21.78 -17.33
C THR A 169 -7.23 20.47 -16.76
N GLU A 170 -6.81 19.58 -17.66
CA GLU A 170 -6.14 18.33 -17.34
C GLU A 170 -4.64 18.43 -17.65
N VAL A 171 -3.81 18.06 -16.68
CA VAL A 171 -2.34 18.03 -16.82
C VAL A 171 -1.90 16.58 -16.80
N PHE A 172 -1.23 16.12 -17.86
CA PHE A 172 -0.67 14.77 -17.92
C PHE A 172 0.49 14.63 -16.94
N LEU A 173 0.42 13.63 -16.06
CA LEU A 173 1.41 13.35 -15.01
C LEU A 173 2.20 12.06 -15.28
N GLY A 174 1.88 11.32 -16.33
CA GLY A 174 2.61 10.11 -16.73
C GLY A 174 1.72 8.97 -17.20
N LYS A 175 2.37 7.99 -17.84
CA LYS A 175 1.78 6.74 -18.30
C LYS A 175 2.65 5.59 -17.80
N PHE A 176 2.01 4.56 -17.28
CA PHE A 176 2.64 3.46 -16.58
C PHE A 176 1.98 2.12 -16.93
N THR A 177 2.64 1.04 -16.52
CA THR A 177 2.13 -0.33 -16.65
C THR A 177 2.20 -1.01 -15.30
N PHE A 178 1.06 -1.52 -14.81
CA PHE A 178 0.97 -2.34 -13.62
C PHE A 178 1.22 -3.82 -13.96
N ASP A 179 2.20 -4.44 -13.28
CA ASP A 179 2.64 -5.81 -13.56
C ASP A 179 2.20 -6.79 -12.46
N VAL A 180 1.15 -7.57 -12.73
CA VAL A 180 0.58 -8.53 -11.76
C VAL A 180 1.56 -9.59 -11.25
N GLU A 181 2.63 -9.88 -11.99
CA GLU A 181 3.64 -10.89 -11.60
C GLU A 181 4.75 -10.28 -10.74
N LYS A 182 4.96 -8.96 -10.83
CA LYS A 182 6.08 -8.27 -10.14
C LYS A 182 5.79 -8.05 -8.66
N SER A 183 4.64 -7.49 -8.32
CA SER A 183 4.25 -7.18 -6.94
C SER A 183 2.77 -6.81 -6.84
N GLU A 184 2.15 -7.16 -5.72
CA GLU A 184 0.78 -6.79 -5.37
C GLU A 184 0.59 -5.28 -5.20
N ILE A 185 1.63 -4.57 -4.75
CA ILE A 185 1.61 -3.12 -4.48
C ILE A 185 2.72 -2.46 -5.31
N GLN A 186 2.35 -1.55 -6.21
CA GLN A 186 3.29 -0.88 -7.08
C GLN A 186 3.11 0.64 -7.03
N THR A 187 4.19 1.34 -6.74
CA THR A 187 4.24 2.81 -6.70
C THR A 187 4.93 3.34 -7.94
N PHE A 188 4.31 4.33 -8.57
CA PHE A 188 4.71 4.94 -9.83
C PHE A 188 5.00 6.42 -9.61
N HIS A 189 6.20 6.85 -9.99
CA HIS A 189 6.63 8.24 -9.82
C HIS A 189 6.11 9.12 -10.96
N LEU A 190 5.45 10.23 -10.60
CA LEU A 190 4.79 11.12 -11.55
C LEU A 190 5.74 12.19 -12.12
N GLN A 191 5.45 12.62 -13.35
CA GLN A 191 6.10 13.74 -14.02
C GLN A 191 5.30 15.02 -13.73
N ASN A 192 5.65 15.73 -12.66
CA ASN A 192 5.01 16.97 -12.24
C ASN A 192 6.06 18.09 -12.16
N ASP A 193 6.58 18.50 -13.32
CA ASP A 193 7.60 19.56 -13.44
C ASP A 193 7.15 20.62 -14.47
N PRO A 194 6.89 21.87 -14.06
CA PRO A 194 7.03 22.42 -12.71
C PRO A 194 5.97 21.87 -11.72
N PRO A 195 6.29 21.75 -10.41
CA PRO A 195 5.37 21.20 -9.41
C PRO A 195 4.06 21.99 -9.31
N MET A 196 2.96 21.34 -9.69
CA MET A 196 1.61 21.89 -9.58
C MET A 196 0.78 21.10 -8.55
N ALA A 197 -0.07 21.82 -7.81
CA ALA A 197 -0.97 21.22 -6.84
C ALA A 197 -2.38 21.06 -7.43
N PHE A 198 -2.93 19.85 -7.32
CA PHE A 198 -4.23 19.50 -7.89
C PHE A 198 -5.24 19.17 -6.78
N PRO A 199 -6.48 19.63 -6.87
CA PRO A 199 -7.58 19.18 -5.99
C PRO A 199 -8.14 17.82 -6.40
N LYS A 200 -7.92 17.39 -7.65
CA LYS A 200 -8.44 16.13 -8.20
C LYS A 200 -7.35 15.41 -8.99
N VAL A 201 -7.40 14.09 -8.99
CA VAL A 201 -6.56 13.23 -9.83
C VAL A 201 -7.45 12.31 -10.66
N LYS A 202 -7.16 12.18 -11.95
CA LYS A 202 -7.79 11.23 -12.86
C LYS A 202 -6.83 10.09 -13.15
N ILE A 203 -7.31 8.87 -13.00
CA ILE A 203 -6.62 7.67 -13.45
C ILE A 203 -7.41 7.11 -14.61
N GLN A 204 -6.76 7.04 -15.77
CA GLN A 204 -7.32 6.51 -16.99
C GLN A 204 -6.70 5.14 -17.26
N ILE A 205 -7.51 4.09 -17.18
CA ILE A 205 -7.11 2.73 -17.56
C ILE A 205 -7.20 2.60 -19.08
N LEU A 206 -6.13 2.10 -19.68
CA LEU A 206 -5.95 1.99 -21.13
C LEU A 206 -5.94 0.53 -21.61
N SER A 207 -5.74 -0.42 -20.70
CA SER A 207 -5.80 -1.85 -20.99
C SER A 207 -5.89 -2.66 -19.69
N ASN A 208 -6.27 -3.93 -19.80
CA ASN A 208 -6.20 -4.93 -18.74
C ASN A 208 -5.31 -6.12 -19.13
N TRP A 209 -5.22 -7.12 -18.28
CA TRP A 209 -4.43 -8.34 -18.50
C TRP A 209 -5.17 -9.43 -19.32
N GLY A 210 -6.17 -9.04 -20.11
CA GLY A 210 -6.87 -9.92 -21.07
C GLY A 210 -8.22 -10.45 -20.58
N HIS A 211 -8.86 -9.81 -19.60
CA HIS A 211 -10.23 -10.16 -19.23
C HIS A 211 -11.23 -9.56 -20.24
N PRO A 212 -12.13 -10.36 -20.83
CA PRO A 212 -12.90 -9.94 -22.01
C PRO A 212 -14.08 -9.00 -21.73
N HIS A 213 -14.55 -8.91 -20.48
CA HIS A 213 -15.81 -8.22 -20.16
C HIS A 213 -15.67 -7.02 -19.23
N PHE A 214 -14.64 -7.02 -18.37
CA PHE A 214 -14.49 -6.00 -17.33
C PHE A 214 -13.07 -5.93 -16.84
N THR A 215 -12.76 -4.82 -16.16
CA THR A 215 -11.52 -4.59 -15.43
C THR A 215 -11.85 -4.25 -13.98
N CYS A 216 -11.13 -4.83 -13.03
CA CYS A 216 -11.35 -4.62 -11.61
C CYS A 216 -10.20 -3.85 -10.97
N LEU A 217 -10.52 -2.68 -10.40
CA LEU A 217 -9.59 -1.83 -9.68
C LEU A 217 -9.80 -2.02 -8.18
N TYR A 218 -8.76 -2.45 -7.47
CA TYR A 218 -8.83 -2.77 -6.04
C TYR A 218 -8.56 -1.55 -5.17
N ARG A 219 -7.34 -1.01 -5.18
CA ARG A 219 -7.00 0.16 -4.37
C ARG A 219 -6.06 1.10 -5.10
N VAL A 220 -6.36 2.38 -4.98
CA VAL A 220 -5.57 3.50 -5.50
C VAL A 220 -5.12 4.37 -4.35
N ARG A 221 -3.86 4.80 -4.39
CA ARG A 221 -3.31 5.76 -3.43
C ARG A 221 -2.65 6.91 -4.14
N ALA A 222 -2.82 8.11 -3.60
CA ALA A 222 -2.20 9.32 -4.11
C ALA A 222 -1.24 9.90 -3.08
N HIS A 223 0.01 10.11 -3.47
CA HIS A 223 1.07 10.58 -2.60
C HIS A 223 1.61 11.93 -3.08
N GLY A 224 2.09 12.75 -2.14
CA GLY A 224 2.60 14.07 -2.46
C GLY A 224 2.74 14.95 -1.22
N THR A 225 2.78 16.26 -1.46
CA THR A 225 2.75 17.28 -0.40
C THR A 225 1.48 18.12 -0.53
N ARG A 226 0.68 18.18 0.54
CA ARG A 226 -0.47 19.06 0.60
C ARG A 226 0.02 20.51 0.65
N THR A 227 -0.52 21.36 -0.22
CA THR A 227 -0.32 22.80 -0.10
C THR A 227 -1.31 23.34 0.92
N SER A 228 -0.83 24.05 1.94
CA SER A 228 -1.71 24.85 2.78
C SER A 228 -2.22 26.01 1.94
N ASP A 229 -3.46 25.95 1.46
CA ASP A 229 -4.11 27.16 0.97
C ASP A 229 -4.15 28.13 2.15
N GLY A 230 -3.56 29.31 1.96
CA GLY A 230 -3.31 30.27 3.02
C GLY A 230 -4.59 30.62 3.78
N ALA A 231 -4.44 30.82 5.09
CA ALA A 231 -5.35 31.66 5.86
C ALA A 231 -5.38 33.05 5.20
N GLY A 232 -6.39 33.30 4.38
CA GLY A 232 -6.73 34.60 3.81
C GLY A 232 -8.20 34.85 4.10
N ASP A 233 -8.46 35.95 4.82
CA ASP A 233 -9.75 36.51 5.26
C ASP A 233 -10.38 35.82 6.48
N SER A 234 -10.11 36.26 7.71
CA SER A 234 -10.70 37.50 8.22
C SER A 234 -10.05 37.91 9.57
N ALA A 235 -9.09 38.83 9.50
CA ALA A 235 -8.74 39.70 10.61
C ALA A 235 -8.68 41.13 10.09
N THR A 236 -9.84 41.69 9.74
CA THR A 236 -10.02 43.13 9.63
C THR A 236 -10.06 43.74 11.03
N GLY A 237 -8.89 43.84 11.66
CA GLY A 237 -8.64 44.77 12.76
C GLY A 237 -8.26 46.12 12.15
N GLY A 238 -9.25 46.97 11.89
CA GLY A 238 -9.02 48.38 11.55
C GLY A 238 -8.89 49.21 12.84
N PRO A 239 -7.94 50.17 12.92
CA PRO A 239 -7.85 51.09 14.03
C PRO A 239 -8.78 52.29 13.78
N HIS A 240 -9.79 52.47 14.63
CA HIS A 240 -10.37 53.77 15.01
C HIS A 240 -11.19 53.62 16.30
#